data_AF-A0AAW7VSZ8-F1
#
_entry.id   AF-A0AAW7VSZ8-F1
#
_cell.length_a   1.000
_cell.length_b   1.000
_cell.length_c   1.000
_cell.angle_alpha   90.00
_cell.angle_beta   90.00
_cell.angle_gamma   90.00
#
_symmetry.space_group_name_H-M   'P 1'
#
loop_
_entity.id
_entity.type
_entity.pdbx_description
1 polymer ?
#
loop_
_entity_poly.entity_id
_entity_poly.type
_entity_poly.pdbx_seq_one_letter_code
_entity_poly.pdbx_strand_id
1 'polypeptide(L)'
;MISSEFLTCASRVPLLQSVVQCDPFSVILRSPAQDWDPSTLLSALSQASAVLVAIIGGFLVSRLVAISSEREGIRRLLEAAAGRIEHIDSDLNEAHRTRLDRAESYLYEVAVEKLLEDPSLDLDALIRDRLLRGTTEDELKPYAVSLRNRVKNAVEAIEATIRKGDTKTLDLEDLVERGLEIADADRDIYEQAFKHRHGSLPSPSGMAMFGPRSFLDVSSALRTGIMSDAALSASLRRQDEEIRAEVDLRTQLRAAVAERDRLNEELARIGRPEGVAAAIWMLAGLSLGILVPLIMMTFEPKGLDVLAKTLLIASFVIGLVAILWYVGWFWRRIGTVQPMATPQDPQHPRSGQGR
;
A
#
# COMPACT_ATOMS: atom_id res chain seq x y z
N MET A 1 -13.65 17.60 -38.57
CA MET A 1 -14.28 17.22 -39.85
C MET A 1 -15.21 16.05 -39.58
N ILE A 2 -16.49 16.34 -39.36
CA ILE A 2 -17.55 15.35 -39.20
C ILE A 2 -18.60 15.73 -40.24
N SER A 3 -18.88 14.79 -41.15
CA SER A 3 -19.79 14.97 -42.28
C SER A 3 -21.23 14.90 -41.77
N SER A 4 -21.95 16.00 -41.94
CA SER A 4 -23.38 16.15 -41.69
C SER A 4 -24.13 16.08 -43.01
N GLU A 5 -24.37 14.88 -43.51
CA GLU A 5 -25.35 14.64 -44.57
C GLU A 5 -26.26 13.54 -44.07
N PHE A 6 -27.50 13.88 -43.73
CA PHE A 6 -28.73 13.10 -43.90
C PHE A 6 -29.80 13.77 -43.04
N LEU A 7 -30.78 14.40 -43.71
CA LEU A 7 -32.19 14.60 -43.35
C LEU A 7 -32.71 15.99 -43.78
N THR A 8 -32.86 16.17 -45.09
CA THR A 8 -33.78 17.15 -45.66
C THR A 8 -34.51 16.53 -46.85
N CYS A 9 -35.46 15.62 -46.58
CA CYS A 9 -36.55 15.37 -47.51
C CYS A 9 -37.76 16.18 -47.07
N ALA A 10 -37.87 17.38 -47.64
CA ALA A 10 -39.10 18.14 -47.68
C ALA A 10 -40.14 17.36 -48.50
N SER A 11 -41.28 17.03 -47.91
CA SER A 11 -42.49 16.76 -48.70
C SER A 11 -43.48 17.90 -48.45
N ARG A 12 -43.82 18.59 -49.53
CA ARG A 12 -44.82 19.64 -49.59
C ARG A 12 -45.94 19.16 -50.52
N VAL A 13 -47.13 19.00 -49.91
CA VAL A 13 -48.51 19.10 -50.46
C VAL A 13 -49.00 18.00 -51.44
N PRO A 14 -50.32 17.86 -51.73
CA PRO A 14 -51.55 18.11 -50.95
C PRO A 14 -52.54 16.91 -50.89
N LEU A 15 -53.55 17.09 -50.03
CA LEU A 15 -54.88 16.47 -50.00
C LEU A 15 -55.47 16.14 -51.38
N LEU A 16 -55.87 14.88 -51.59
CA LEU A 16 -57.19 14.45 -52.10
C LEU A 16 -57.23 12.92 -52.31
N GLN A 17 -58.24 12.27 -51.72
CA GLN A 17 -58.92 11.05 -52.18
C GLN A 17 -58.07 9.81 -52.52
N SER A 18 -57.91 8.94 -51.53
CA SER A 18 -58.66 7.67 -51.48
C SER A 18 -58.31 6.96 -50.17
N VAL A 19 -59.28 6.92 -49.26
CA VAL A 19 -59.23 5.96 -48.16
C VAL A 19 -59.53 4.61 -48.79
N VAL A 20 -58.49 3.95 -49.32
CA VAL A 20 -58.55 2.51 -49.56
C VAL A 20 -58.50 1.88 -48.18
N GLN A 21 -59.69 1.68 -47.64
CA GLN A 21 -59.95 0.90 -46.46
C GLN A 21 -59.60 -0.55 -46.80
N CYS A 22 -58.31 -0.89 -46.73
CA CYS A 22 -57.87 -2.27 -46.68
C CYS A 22 -58.27 -2.78 -45.30
N ASP A 23 -59.39 -3.48 -45.23
CA ASP A 23 -59.75 -4.29 -44.07
C ASP A 23 -58.57 -5.20 -43.69
N PRO A 24 -57.97 -5.05 -42.49
CA PRO A 24 -56.85 -5.88 -42.08
C PRO A 24 -57.26 -7.31 -41.68
N PHE A 25 -58.55 -7.68 -41.84
CA PHE A 25 -59.10 -8.93 -41.31
C PHE A 25 -59.60 -9.94 -42.36
N SER A 26 -59.62 -9.61 -43.65
CA SER A 26 -60.14 -10.53 -44.70
C SER A 26 -59.07 -11.35 -45.44
N VAL A 27 -57.77 -11.21 -45.10
CA VAL A 27 -56.68 -12.03 -45.65
C VAL A 27 -56.17 -13.04 -44.61
N ILE A 28 -57.10 -13.75 -43.97
CA ILE A 28 -56.77 -14.93 -43.17
C ILE A 28 -57.75 -16.02 -43.61
N LEU A 29 -57.22 -17.19 -43.97
CA LEU A 29 -57.93 -18.41 -44.38
C LEU A 29 -58.22 -18.58 -45.88
N ARG A 30 -57.17 -18.55 -46.70
CA ARG A 30 -56.94 -19.55 -47.76
C ARG A 30 -55.49 -19.45 -48.23
N SER A 31 -54.58 -20.15 -47.55
CA SER A 31 -53.31 -20.53 -48.17
C SER A 31 -53.58 -21.80 -48.98
N PRO A 32 -53.58 -21.75 -50.33
CA PRO A 32 -53.35 -22.97 -51.10
C PRO A 32 -51.99 -23.53 -50.67
N ALA A 33 -51.80 -24.84 -50.76
CA ALA A 33 -50.54 -25.53 -50.44
C ALA A 33 -49.35 -24.76 -51.04
N GLN A 34 -48.74 -23.90 -50.22
CA GLN A 34 -47.77 -22.92 -50.67
C GLN A 34 -46.41 -23.59 -50.55
N ASP A 35 -45.74 -23.76 -51.67
CA ASP A 35 -44.33 -24.10 -51.71
C ASP A 35 -43.59 -23.07 -50.86
N TRP A 36 -43.23 -23.48 -49.63
CA TRP A 36 -42.46 -22.66 -48.72
C TRP A 36 -41.10 -22.41 -49.37
N ASP A 37 -40.91 -21.21 -49.90
CA ASP A 37 -39.63 -20.81 -50.45
C ASP A 37 -38.60 -20.80 -49.30
N PRO A 38 -37.62 -21.74 -49.30
CA PRO A 38 -36.64 -21.87 -48.23
C PRO A 38 -35.84 -20.58 -48.02
N SER A 39 -35.77 -19.70 -49.03
CA SER A 39 -35.11 -18.40 -48.93
C SER A 39 -35.73 -17.49 -47.86
N THR A 40 -37.06 -17.52 -47.70
CA THR A 40 -37.77 -16.66 -46.75
C THR A 40 -37.54 -17.12 -45.30
N LEU A 41 -37.53 -18.44 -45.07
CA LEU A 41 -37.25 -19.01 -43.75
C LEU A 41 -35.81 -18.76 -43.31
N LEU A 42 -34.84 -19.00 -44.20
CA LEU A 42 -33.42 -18.75 -43.91
C LEU A 42 -33.14 -17.27 -43.65
N SER A 43 -33.76 -16.38 -44.42
CA SER A 43 -33.66 -14.93 -44.23
C SER A 43 -34.22 -14.49 -42.87
N ALA A 44 -35.42 -14.95 -42.51
CA ALA A 44 -36.05 -14.63 -41.23
C ALA A 44 -35.23 -15.15 -40.03
N LEU A 45 -34.71 -16.39 -40.10
CA LEU A 45 -33.85 -16.96 -39.05
C LEU A 45 -32.53 -16.20 -38.92
N SER A 46 -31.92 -15.83 -40.03
CA SER A 46 -30.70 -15.02 -40.06
C SER A 46 -30.93 -13.65 -39.43
N GLN A 47 -32.00 -12.94 -39.81
CA GLN A 47 -32.34 -11.63 -39.27
C GLN A 47 -32.65 -11.70 -37.76
N ALA A 48 -33.44 -12.68 -37.31
CA ALA A 48 -33.74 -12.85 -35.90
C ALA A 48 -32.48 -13.17 -35.07
N SER A 49 -31.61 -14.04 -35.59
CA SER A 49 -30.34 -14.38 -34.95
C SER A 49 -29.40 -13.18 -34.88
N ALA A 50 -29.32 -12.36 -35.93
CA ALA A 50 -28.52 -11.15 -35.97
C ALA A 50 -28.97 -10.12 -34.92
N VAL A 51 -30.30 -9.88 -34.80
CA VAL A 51 -30.86 -9.00 -33.77
C VAL A 51 -30.52 -9.51 -32.37
N LEU A 52 -30.63 -10.81 -32.14
CA LEU A 52 -30.34 -11.42 -30.86
C LEU A 52 -28.86 -11.28 -30.47
N VAL A 53 -27.96 -11.59 -31.40
CA VAL A 53 -26.51 -11.42 -31.19
C VAL A 53 -26.17 -9.95 -30.95
N ALA A 54 -26.82 -9.00 -31.63
CA ALA A 54 -26.60 -7.57 -31.41
C ALA A 54 -26.99 -7.14 -29.99
N ILE A 55 -28.15 -7.59 -29.49
CA ILE A 55 -28.62 -7.25 -28.13
C ILE A 55 -27.68 -7.83 -27.07
N ILE A 56 -27.36 -9.13 -27.17
CA ILE A 56 -26.49 -9.80 -26.20
C ILE A 56 -25.07 -9.23 -26.28
N GLY A 57 -24.54 -9.03 -27.49
CA GLY A 57 -23.24 -8.43 -27.71
C GLY A 57 -23.14 -7.03 -27.12
N GLY A 58 -24.13 -6.17 -27.36
CA GLY A 58 -24.18 -4.83 -26.78
C GLY A 58 -24.20 -4.85 -25.25
N PHE A 59 -25.01 -5.73 -24.65
CA PHE A 59 -25.05 -5.89 -23.20
C PHE A 59 -23.71 -6.38 -22.61
N LEU A 60 -23.09 -7.38 -23.23
CA LEU A 60 -21.82 -7.93 -22.75
C LEU A 60 -20.68 -6.93 -22.86
N VAL A 61 -20.59 -6.20 -23.98
CA VAL A 61 -19.56 -5.16 -24.15
C VAL A 61 -19.76 -4.06 -23.11
N SER A 62 -21.00 -3.59 -22.90
CA SER A 62 -21.29 -2.58 -21.87
C SER A 62 -20.87 -3.06 -20.46
N ARG A 63 -21.23 -4.29 -20.09
CA ARG A 63 -20.86 -4.87 -18.79
C ARG A 63 -19.36 -5.07 -18.65
N LEU A 64 -18.68 -5.52 -19.70
CA LEU A 64 -17.23 -5.72 -19.71
C LEU A 64 -16.49 -4.39 -19.54
N VAL A 65 -16.94 -3.33 -20.22
CA VAL A 65 -16.39 -1.98 -20.06
C VAL A 65 -16.61 -1.49 -18.63
N ALA A 66 -17.81 -1.65 -18.07
CA ALA A 66 -18.08 -1.27 -16.69
C ALA A 66 -17.16 -1.97 -15.69
N ILE A 67 -17.02 -3.30 -15.80
CA ILE A 67 -16.11 -4.10 -14.95
C ILE A 67 -14.65 -3.65 -15.14
N SER A 68 -14.25 -3.36 -16.38
CA SER A 68 -12.90 -2.86 -16.66
C SER A 68 -12.65 -1.50 -16.01
N SER A 69 -13.63 -0.59 -16.06
CA SER A 69 -13.54 0.72 -15.41
C SER A 69 -13.54 0.61 -13.89
N GLU A 70 -14.36 -0.26 -13.30
CA GLU A 70 -14.36 -0.55 -11.86
C GLU A 70 -13.00 -1.10 -11.41
N ARG A 71 -12.46 -2.09 -12.16
CA ARG A 71 -11.13 -2.68 -11.89
C ARG A 71 -10.04 -1.63 -11.91
N GLU A 72 -10.07 -0.75 -12.90
CA GLU A 72 -9.09 0.32 -13.03
C GLU A 72 -9.21 1.36 -11.90
N GLY A 73 -10.44 1.66 -11.46
CA GLY A 73 -10.70 2.49 -10.28
C GLY A 73 -10.07 1.90 -9.01
N ILE A 74 -10.30 0.60 -8.75
CA ILE A 74 -9.71 -0.08 -7.58
C ILE A 74 -8.18 -0.12 -7.67
N ARG A 75 -7.60 -0.33 -8.85
CA ARG A 75 -6.14 -0.30 -9.02
C ARG A 75 -5.54 1.05 -8.62
N ARG A 76 -6.14 2.16 -9.04
CA ARG A 76 -5.69 3.50 -8.63
C ARG A 76 -5.78 3.70 -7.12
N LEU A 77 -6.84 3.20 -6.49
CA LEU A 77 -6.97 3.23 -5.03
C LEU A 77 -5.89 2.40 -4.34
N LEU A 78 -5.56 1.23 -4.89
CA LEU A 78 -4.49 0.37 -4.40
C LEU A 78 -3.12 1.06 -4.52
N GLU A 79 -2.82 1.67 -5.66
CA GLU A 79 -1.59 2.46 -5.87
C GLU A 79 -1.50 3.63 -4.88
N ALA A 80 -2.60 4.37 -4.68
CA ALA A 80 -2.65 5.45 -3.70
C ALA A 80 -2.47 4.95 -2.25
N ALA A 81 -3.07 3.81 -1.90
CA ALA A 81 -2.88 3.17 -0.60
C ALA A 81 -1.44 2.70 -0.39
N ALA A 82 -0.81 2.13 -1.44
CA ALA A 82 0.59 1.72 -1.40
C ALA A 82 1.54 2.91 -1.17
N GLY A 83 1.34 4.02 -1.88
CA GLY A 83 2.13 5.25 -1.67
C GLY A 83 1.95 5.82 -0.25
N ARG A 84 0.73 5.76 0.30
CA ARG A 84 0.47 6.17 1.69
C ARG A 84 1.20 5.29 2.70
N ILE A 85 1.21 3.96 2.50
CA ILE A 85 1.94 3.01 3.34
C ILE A 85 3.43 3.33 3.32
N GLU A 86 4.01 3.58 2.14
CA GLU A 86 5.42 3.93 2.00
C GLU A 86 5.78 5.22 2.75
N HIS A 87 4.95 6.26 2.68
CA HIS A 87 5.18 7.50 3.42
C HIS A 87 5.09 7.29 4.93
N ILE A 88 4.05 6.60 5.42
CA ILE A 88 3.90 6.32 6.86
C ILE A 88 5.06 5.46 7.38
N ASP A 89 5.53 4.48 6.60
CA ASP A 89 6.67 3.64 6.96
C ASP A 89 7.97 4.46 7.03
N SER A 90 8.18 5.37 6.07
CA SER A 90 9.30 6.32 6.11
C SER A 90 9.26 7.20 7.36
N ASP A 91 8.11 7.80 7.67
CA ASP A 91 7.93 8.66 8.85
C ASP A 91 8.16 7.88 10.15
N LEU A 92 7.70 6.63 10.21
CA LEU A 92 7.91 5.73 11.34
C LEU A 92 9.40 5.41 11.53
N ASN A 93 10.10 5.11 10.43
CA ASN A 93 11.53 4.83 10.47
C ASN A 93 12.35 6.06 10.91
N GLU A 94 11.96 7.26 10.46
CA GLU A 94 12.59 8.52 10.88
C GLU A 94 12.34 8.81 12.37
N ALA A 95 11.09 8.66 12.83
CA ALA A 95 10.75 8.82 14.24
C ALA A 95 11.51 7.83 15.13
N HIS A 96 11.62 6.57 14.68
CA HIS A 96 12.36 5.52 15.37
C HIS A 96 13.86 5.83 15.46
N ARG A 97 14.49 6.26 14.35
CA ARG A 97 15.91 6.67 14.34
C ARG A 97 16.15 7.86 15.26
N THR A 98 15.30 8.89 15.19
CA THR A 98 15.42 10.08 16.04
C THR A 98 15.35 9.71 17.53
N ARG A 99 14.44 8.80 17.90
CA ARG A 99 14.35 8.28 19.27
C ARG A 99 15.61 7.51 19.66
N LEU A 100 16.10 6.63 18.78
CA LEU A 100 17.29 5.81 19.03
C LEU A 100 18.55 6.67 19.18
N ASP A 101 18.79 7.63 18.28
CA ASP A 101 19.94 8.54 18.33
C ASP A 101 20.00 9.31 19.66
N ARG A 102 18.86 9.72 20.20
CA ARG A 102 18.80 10.35 21.53
C ARG A 102 19.07 9.36 22.67
N ALA A 103 18.59 8.13 22.54
CA ALA A 103 18.90 7.09 23.51
C ALA A 103 20.38 6.71 23.51
N GLU A 104 21.01 6.66 22.34
CA GLU A 104 22.45 6.48 22.17
C GLU A 104 23.22 7.66 22.77
N SER A 105 22.81 8.90 22.50
CA SER A 105 23.45 10.11 23.06
C SER A 105 23.36 10.14 24.59
N TYR A 106 22.20 9.80 25.16
CA TYR A 106 22.04 9.71 26.61
C TYR A 106 22.88 8.58 27.21
N LEU A 107 22.90 7.41 26.57
CA LEU A 107 23.74 6.30 27.00
C LEU A 107 25.21 6.69 26.93
N TYR A 108 25.65 7.39 25.88
CA TYR A 108 27.01 7.89 25.73
C TYR A 108 27.42 8.78 26.91
N GLU A 109 26.62 9.80 27.23
CA GLU A 109 26.89 10.74 28.34
C GLU A 109 27.09 10.03 29.68
N VAL A 110 26.34 8.96 29.95
CA VAL A 110 26.40 8.21 31.22
C VAL A 110 27.43 7.07 31.19
N ALA A 111 27.60 6.42 30.04
CA ALA A 111 28.40 5.20 29.93
C ALA A 111 29.89 5.50 29.79
N VAL A 112 30.29 6.56 29.08
CA VAL A 112 31.72 6.84 28.84
C VAL A 112 32.47 7.02 30.15
N GLU A 113 31.96 7.83 31.07
CA GLU A 113 32.59 8.05 32.37
C GLU A 113 32.75 6.74 33.16
N LYS A 114 31.70 5.93 33.24
CA LYS A 114 31.73 4.64 33.94
C LYS A 114 32.64 3.61 33.28
N LEU A 115 32.72 3.59 31.95
CA LEU A 115 33.60 2.71 31.19
C LEU A 115 35.07 3.12 31.28
N LEU A 116 35.36 4.40 31.50
CA LEU A 116 36.71 4.89 31.79
C LEU A 116 37.17 4.46 33.19
N GLU A 117 36.26 4.43 34.17
CA GLU A 117 36.53 3.94 35.52
C GLU A 117 36.70 2.42 35.58
N ASP A 118 35.81 1.68 34.92
CA ASP A 118 35.83 0.21 34.84
C ASP A 118 35.53 -0.27 33.40
N PRO A 119 36.59 -0.57 32.61
CA PRO A 119 36.42 -1.11 31.26
C PRO A 119 35.72 -2.47 31.19
N SER A 120 35.65 -3.19 32.33
CA SER A 120 35.04 -4.52 32.45
C SER A 120 33.58 -4.49 32.95
N LEU A 121 33.01 -3.29 33.08
CA LEU A 121 31.64 -3.10 33.53
C LEU A 121 30.63 -3.94 32.73
N ASP A 122 29.66 -4.53 33.44
CA ASP A 122 28.56 -5.27 32.83
C ASP A 122 27.65 -4.32 32.03
N LEU A 123 27.77 -4.39 30.70
CA LEU A 123 26.98 -3.57 29.78
C LEU A 123 25.48 -3.84 29.90
N ASP A 124 25.08 -5.08 30.16
CA ASP A 124 23.66 -5.44 30.25
C ASP A 124 23.06 -4.86 31.55
N ALA A 125 23.83 -4.76 32.63
CA ALA A 125 23.43 -4.05 33.83
C ALA A 125 23.37 -2.53 33.62
N LEU A 126 24.35 -1.95 32.91
CA LEU A 126 24.39 -0.52 32.61
C LEU A 126 23.21 -0.07 31.74
N ILE A 127 22.88 -0.85 30.70
CA ILE A 127 21.74 -0.57 29.82
C ILE A 127 20.46 -0.66 30.65
N ARG A 128 20.23 -1.74 31.40
CA ARG A 128 19.00 -1.93 32.19
C ARG A 128 18.75 -0.82 33.22
N ASP A 129 19.78 -0.30 33.88
CA ASP A 129 19.67 0.82 34.83
C ASP A 129 19.30 2.15 34.14
N ARG A 130 19.59 2.27 32.83
CA ARG A 130 19.49 3.53 32.07
C ARG A 130 18.60 3.43 30.83
N LEU A 131 17.75 2.40 30.76
CA LEU A 131 16.81 2.23 29.67
C LEU A 131 15.81 3.40 29.66
N LEU A 132 15.97 4.26 28.66
CA LEU A 132 14.99 5.26 28.30
C LEU A 132 13.68 4.57 27.91
N ARG A 133 12.57 5.12 28.39
CA ARG A 133 11.24 4.60 28.07
C ARG A 133 11.05 4.50 26.55
N GLY A 134 10.49 3.39 26.10
CA GLY A 134 10.24 3.13 24.68
C GLY A 134 11.41 2.53 23.90
N THR A 135 12.60 2.46 24.49
CA THR A 135 13.77 1.80 23.89
C THR A 135 13.93 0.38 24.45
N THR A 136 14.33 -0.56 23.59
CA THR A 136 14.60 -1.94 24.01
C THR A 136 16.09 -2.16 24.26
N GLU A 137 16.43 -3.15 25.10
CA GLU A 137 17.83 -3.52 25.35
C GLU A 137 18.52 -3.96 24.05
N ASP A 138 17.81 -4.72 23.22
CA ASP A 138 18.29 -5.22 21.93
C ASP A 138 18.64 -4.10 20.95
N GLU A 139 17.92 -2.98 20.99
CA GLU A 139 18.21 -1.79 20.16
C GLU A 139 19.53 -1.12 20.56
N LEU A 140 19.82 -1.01 21.86
CA LEU A 140 21.00 -0.29 22.37
C LEU A 140 22.26 -1.14 22.49
N LYS A 141 22.13 -2.46 22.62
CA LYS A 141 23.25 -3.38 22.84
C LYS A 141 24.35 -3.27 21.76
N PRO A 142 24.06 -3.17 20.46
CA PRO A 142 25.10 -2.99 19.43
C PRO A 142 25.90 -1.70 19.64
N TYR A 143 25.23 -0.60 19.95
CA TYR A 143 25.86 0.68 20.23
C TYR A 143 26.72 0.62 21.49
N ALA A 144 26.21 0.04 22.59
CA ALA A 144 26.94 -0.09 23.84
C ALA A 144 28.24 -0.90 23.69
N VAL A 145 28.20 -1.99 22.91
CA VAL A 145 29.39 -2.81 22.62
C VAL A 145 30.41 -2.02 21.78
N SER A 146 29.94 -1.30 20.76
CA SER A 146 30.78 -0.42 19.94
C SER A 146 31.45 0.66 20.80
N LEU A 147 30.67 1.32 21.68
CA LEU A 147 31.16 2.35 22.58
C LEU A 147 32.23 1.82 23.53
N ARG A 148 32.01 0.67 24.17
CA ARG A 148 33.03 0.03 25.03
C ARG A 148 34.32 -0.23 24.28
N ASN A 149 34.25 -0.73 23.06
CA ASN A 149 35.44 -1.00 22.25
C ASN A 149 36.18 0.30 21.90
N ARG A 150 35.46 1.37 21.54
CA ARG A 150 36.03 2.70 21.27
C ARG A 150 36.73 3.28 22.50
N VAL A 151 36.07 3.22 23.67
CA VAL A 151 36.64 3.67 24.95
C VAL A 151 37.89 2.87 25.31
N LYS A 152 37.82 1.54 25.21
CA LYS A 152 38.96 0.66 25.48
C LYS A 152 40.16 0.97 24.57
N ASN A 153 39.92 1.11 23.27
CA ASN A 153 40.96 1.45 22.31
C ASN A 153 41.59 2.82 22.62
N ALA A 154 40.78 3.81 22.97
CA ALA A 154 41.27 5.14 23.34
C ALA A 154 42.16 5.10 24.58
N VAL A 155 41.73 4.38 25.62
CA VAL A 155 42.54 4.19 26.83
C VAL A 155 43.86 3.48 26.51
N GLU A 156 43.83 2.36 25.78
CA GLU A 156 45.04 1.62 25.40
C GLU A 156 46.01 2.46 24.57
N ALA A 157 45.51 3.23 23.61
CA ALA A 157 46.32 4.09 22.75
C ALA A 157 46.96 5.26 23.52
N ILE A 158 46.23 5.86 24.46
CA ILE A 158 46.75 6.91 25.34
C ILE A 158 47.83 6.32 26.27
N GLU A 159 47.58 5.16 26.89
CA GLU A 159 48.55 4.52 27.78
C GLU A 159 49.84 4.08 27.05
N ALA A 160 49.73 3.65 25.80
CA ALA A 160 50.89 3.29 24.98
C ALA A 160 51.77 4.50 24.63
N THR A 161 51.18 5.70 24.52
CA THR A 161 51.88 6.93 24.10
C THR A 161 52.47 7.70 25.29
N ILE A 162 51.92 7.53 26.50
CA ILE A 162 52.44 8.14 27.73
C ILE A 162 53.80 7.51 28.11
N ARG A 163 54.79 8.35 28.38
CA ARG A 163 56.15 7.94 28.75
C ARG A 163 56.37 8.06 30.26
N LYS A 164 57.27 7.24 30.80
CA LYS A 164 57.74 7.37 32.19
C LYS A 164 58.43 8.73 32.37
N GLY A 165 57.79 9.63 33.12
CA GLY A 165 58.28 11.00 33.37
C GLY A 165 57.35 12.10 32.89
N ASP A 166 56.29 11.76 32.14
CA ASP A 166 55.24 12.73 31.82
C ASP A 166 54.55 13.21 33.11
N THR A 167 54.20 14.50 33.14
CA THR A 167 53.59 15.17 34.29
C THR A 167 52.25 15.80 33.91
N LYS A 168 51.54 16.39 34.87
CA LYS A 168 50.28 17.10 34.65
C LYS A 168 50.34 18.32 33.70
N THR A 169 51.50 18.65 33.13
CA THR A 169 51.62 19.69 32.09
C THR A 169 51.45 19.14 30.67
N LEU A 170 51.30 17.82 30.52
CA LEU A 170 51.06 17.18 29.24
C LEU A 170 49.64 17.52 28.75
N ASP A 171 49.50 17.89 27.49
CA ASP A 171 48.23 18.10 26.81
C ASP A 171 47.96 17.00 25.76
N LEU A 172 46.72 16.89 25.27
CA LEU A 172 46.34 15.86 24.30
C LEU A 172 47.07 16.05 22.97
N GLU A 173 47.25 17.31 22.55
CA GLU A 173 47.98 17.68 21.34
C GLU A 173 49.43 17.16 21.36
N ASP A 174 50.08 17.13 22.54
CA ASP A 174 51.43 16.56 22.68
C ASP A 174 51.44 15.06 22.37
N LEU A 175 50.36 14.33 22.69
CA LEU A 175 50.23 12.91 22.36
C LEU A 175 50.02 12.71 20.86
N VAL A 176 49.24 13.58 20.22
CA VAL A 176 49.04 13.56 18.75
C VAL A 176 50.36 13.83 18.03
N GLU A 177 51.16 14.80 18.48
CA GLU A 177 52.50 15.07 17.95
C GLU A 177 53.47 13.88 18.13
N ARG A 178 53.24 13.04 19.15
CA ARG A 178 53.99 11.80 19.40
C ARG A 178 53.50 10.61 18.56
N GLY A 179 52.49 10.81 17.70
CA GLY A 179 51.97 9.79 16.79
C GLY A 179 50.68 9.11 17.26
N LEU A 180 49.95 9.68 18.22
CA LEU A 180 48.61 9.20 18.57
C LEU A 180 47.64 9.53 17.43
N GLU A 181 47.13 8.49 16.75
CA GLU A 181 46.10 8.63 15.72
C GLU A 181 44.71 8.69 16.36
N ILE A 182 44.00 9.79 16.15
CA ILE A 182 42.64 10.00 16.65
C ILE A 182 41.71 10.16 15.45
N ALA A 183 40.72 9.28 15.31
CA ALA A 183 39.66 9.45 14.32
C ALA A 183 38.76 10.63 14.71
N ASP A 184 38.36 11.46 13.74
CA ASP A 184 37.52 12.65 14.00
C ASP A 184 36.24 12.31 14.78
N ALA A 185 35.64 11.14 14.53
CA ALA A 185 34.42 10.68 15.20
C ALA A 185 34.63 10.26 16.67
N ASP A 186 35.87 10.01 17.09
CA ASP A 186 36.22 9.50 18.43
C ASP A 186 36.94 10.55 19.29
N ARG A 187 37.17 11.75 18.77
CA ARG A 187 37.98 12.79 19.43
C ARG A 187 37.48 13.11 20.84
N ASP A 188 36.17 13.19 21.01
CA ASP A 188 35.49 13.42 22.29
C ASP A 188 35.78 12.30 23.32
N ILE A 189 35.79 11.03 22.89
CA ILE A 189 36.16 9.89 23.73
C ILE A 189 37.62 9.98 24.15
N TYR A 190 38.53 10.32 23.22
CA TYR A 190 39.95 10.48 23.51
C TYR A 190 40.21 11.65 24.47
N GLU A 191 39.51 12.78 24.30
CA GLU A 191 39.58 13.92 25.21
C GLU A 191 39.13 13.54 26.63
N GLN A 192 38.02 12.80 26.76
CA GLN A 192 37.54 12.32 28.05
C GLN A 192 38.48 11.29 28.68
N ALA A 193 38.97 10.33 27.90
CA ALA A 193 39.92 9.32 28.34
C ALA A 193 41.24 9.96 28.81
N PHE A 194 41.75 10.94 28.05
CA PHE A 194 42.95 11.68 28.42
C PHE A 194 42.74 12.47 29.70
N LYS A 195 41.63 13.19 29.83
CA LYS A 195 41.29 13.94 31.04
C LYS A 195 41.22 13.02 32.27
N HIS A 196 40.60 11.85 32.13
CA HIS A 196 40.54 10.85 33.19
C HIS A 196 41.96 10.36 33.57
N ARG A 197 42.80 10.03 32.59
CA ARG A 197 44.17 9.56 32.83
C ARG A 197 45.09 10.65 33.38
N HIS A 198 44.95 11.88 32.92
CA HIS A 198 45.75 13.05 33.31
C HIS A 198 45.66 13.32 34.82
N GLY A 199 44.48 13.10 35.41
CA GLY A 199 44.28 13.19 36.87
C GLY A 199 45.24 12.31 37.68
N SER A 200 45.67 11.17 37.11
CA SER A 200 46.58 10.20 37.74
C SER A 200 48.07 10.48 37.51
N LEU A 201 48.44 11.44 36.65
CA LEU A 201 49.84 11.78 36.39
C LEU A 201 50.49 12.48 37.60
N PRO A 202 51.81 12.31 37.83
CA PRO A 202 52.51 12.99 38.91
C PRO A 202 52.54 14.51 38.69
N SER A 203 52.36 15.27 39.76
CA SER A 203 52.55 16.73 39.74
C SER A 203 54.04 17.05 39.55
N PRO A 204 54.40 18.09 38.77
CA PRO A 204 55.79 18.43 38.50
C PRO A 204 56.54 18.76 39.80
N SER A 205 57.65 18.05 40.01
CA SER A 205 58.56 18.17 41.15
C SER A 205 59.26 19.54 41.16
N GLY A 206 58.58 20.57 41.65
CA GLY A 206 59.16 21.93 41.70
C GLY A 206 58.21 23.06 42.12
N MET A 207 56.88 22.83 42.14
CA MET A 207 55.88 23.86 42.46
C MET A 207 55.08 23.62 43.76
N ALA A 208 55.62 22.87 44.71
CA ALA A 208 54.92 22.54 45.96
C ALA A 208 55.09 23.57 47.11
N MET A 209 55.83 24.67 46.92
CA MET A 209 56.23 25.53 48.06
C MET A 209 55.35 26.77 48.30
N PHE A 210 54.53 27.23 47.35
CA PHE A 210 53.72 28.45 47.54
C PHE A 210 52.36 28.39 46.81
N GLY A 211 51.27 28.14 47.57
CA GLY A 211 49.94 28.67 47.25
C GLY A 211 48.77 27.68 47.30
N PRO A 212 47.65 28.04 47.99
CA PRO A 212 46.40 27.28 47.92
C PRO A 212 45.68 27.62 46.61
N ARG A 213 45.86 26.81 45.56
CA ARG A 213 45.21 26.99 44.26
C ARG A 213 44.26 25.85 43.88
N SER A 214 43.55 25.29 44.85
CA SER A 214 42.47 24.30 44.61
C SER A 214 41.10 24.94 44.30
N PHE A 215 41.04 26.22 43.93
CA PHE A 215 39.77 26.94 43.70
C PHE A 215 39.28 26.93 42.23
N LEU A 216 40.04 26.40 41.27
CA LEU A 216 39.67 26.42 39.85
C LEU A 216 39.00 25.14 39.33
N ASP A 217 38.85 24.11 40.16
CA ASP A 217 38.12 22.88 39.80
C ASP A 217 36.75 22.76 40.52
N VAL A 218 36.23 23.89 41.01
CA VAL A 218 34.88 23.98 41.59
C VAL A 218 33.83 24.24 40.48
N SER A 219 34.27 24.67 39.29
CA SER A 219 33.38 24.92 38.14
C SER A 219 32.90 23.63 37.46
N SER A 220 33.66 22.53 37.57
CA SER A 220 33.28 21.20 37.10
C SER A 220 32.29 20.53 38.07
N ALA A 221 32.54 20.64 39.39
CA ALA A 221 31.67 20.11 40.44
C ALA A 221 30.32 20.87 40.59
N LEU A 222 30.24 22.14 40.17
CA LEU A 222 28.99 22.92 40.21
C LEU A 222 28.13 22.82 38.94
N ARG A 223 28.61 22.17 37.86
CA ARG A 223 27.81 21.99 36.63
C ARG A 223 26.85 20.80 36.66
N THR A 224 27.06 19.83 37.55
CA THR A 224 26.25 18.61 37.68
C THR A 224 24.97 18.77 38.51
N GLY A 225 24.73 19.93 39.13
CA GLY A 225 23.73 20.04 40.21
C GLY A 225 22.40 20.69 39.90
N ILE A 226 22.24 21.42 38.78
CA ILE A 226 21.03 22.24 38.58
C ILE A 226 20.57 22.22 37.12
N MET A 227 20.35 21.04 36.53
CA MET A 227 19.20 20.98 35.62
C MET A 227 17.99 21.18 36.52
N SER A 228 17.30 22.31 36.37
CA SER A 228 16.07 22.55 37.12
C SER A 228 15.12 21.38 36.89
N ASP A 229 14.37 20.96 37.90
CA ASP A 229 13.36 19.90 37.76
C ASP A 229 12.39 20.18 36.58
N ALA A 230 12.22 21.46 36.22
CA ALA A 230 11.51 21.91 35.03
C ALA A 230 12.16 21.45 33.71
N ALA A 231 13.49 21.44 33.59
CA ALA A 231 14.18 20.99 32.38
C ALA A 231 14.13 19.47 32.20
N LEU A 232 14.27 18.71 33.30
CA LEU A 232 14.14 17.25 33.28
C LEU A 232 12.70 16.81 32.98
N SER A 233 11.71 17.44 33.62
CA SER A 233 10.29 17.16 33.31
C SER A 233 9.92 17.53 31.88
N ALA A 234 10.50 18.62 31.34
CA ALA A 234 10.31 18.99 29.94
C ALA A 234 10.93 17.98 28.96
N SER A 235 12.12 17.43 29.25
CA SER A 235 12.74 16.40 28.40
C SER A 235 11.95 15.08 28.43
N LEU A 236 11.53 14.63 29.61
CA LEU A 236 10.67 13.44 29.76
C LEU A 236 9.34 13.59 29.02
N ARG A 237 8.74 14.78 29.05
CA ARG A 237 7.49 15.05 28.32
C ARG A 237 7.69 14.98 26.81
N ARG A 238 8.76 15.57 26.28
CA ARG A 238 9.09 15.47 24.84
C ARG A 238 9.28 14.02 24.40
N GLN A 239 9.98 13.24 25.22
CA GLN A 239 10.17 11.82 24.95
C GLN A 239 8.85 11.04 24.95
N ASP A 240 7.97 11.28 25.93
CA ASP A 240 6.64 10.67 25.96
C ASP A 240 5.79 11.06 24.73
N GLU A 241 5.92 12.30 24.25
CA GLU A 241 5.24 12.77 23.04
C GLU A 241 5.75 12.04 21.78
N GLU A 242 7.06 11.77 21.69
CA GLU A 242 7.65 11.03 20.57
C GLU A 242 7.29 9.55 20.56
N ILE A 243 7.28 8.91 21.74
CA ILE A 243 6.82 7.52 21.86
C ILE A 243 5.36 7.41 21.43
N ARG A 244 4.51 8.38 21.82
CA ARG A 244 3.12 8.41 21.36
C ARG A 244 3.04 8.59 19.85
N ALA A 245 3.82 9.50 19.26
CA ALA A 245 3.85 9.70 17.82
C ALA A 245 4.26 8.41 17.08
N GLU A 246 5.27 7.68 17.56
CA GLU A 246 5.69 6.40 16.97
C GLU A 246 4.58 5.33 17.06
N VAL A 247 3.88 5.25 18.20
CA VAL A 247 2.75 4.33 18.39
C VAL A 247 1.55 4.67 17.50
N ASP A 248 1.27 5.96 17.33
CA ASP A 248 0.21 6.45 16.45
C ASP A 248 0.54 6.13 14.98
N LEU A 249 1.78 6.36 14.53
CA LEU A 249 2.26 5.99 13.20
C LEU A 249 2.17 4.48 12.97
N ARG A 250 2.56 3.65 13.94
CA ARG A 250 2.40 2.18 13.86
C ARG A 250 0.93 1.78 13.70
N THR A 251 0.02 2.47 14.37
CA THR A 251 -1.41 2.20 14.29
C THR A 251 -1.98 2.61 12.92
N GLN A 252 -1.57 3.78 12.41
CA GLN A 252 -1.91 4.25 11.07
C GLN A 252 -1.39 3.30 9.99
N LEU A 253 -0.15 2.82 10.12
CA LEU A 253 0.45 1.85 9.20
C LEU A 253 -0.38 0.56 9.14
N ARG A 254 -0.76 0.00 10.30
CA ARG A 254 -1.62 -1.19 10.36
C ARG A 254 -2.97 -0.97 9.71
N ALA A 255 -3.61 0.18 9.96
CA ALA A 255 -4.88 0.53 9.35
C ALA A 255 -4.77 0.65 7.82
N ALA A 256 -3.70 1.30 7.32
CA ALA A 256 -3.45 1.45 5.89
C ALA A 256 -3.14 0.11 5.21
N VAL A 257 -2.38 -0.78 5.85
CA VAL A 257 -2.13 -2.14 5.35
C VAL A 257 -3.44 -2.95 5.27
N ALA A 258 -4.29 -2.86 6.30
CA ALA A 258 -5.60 -3.52 6.28
C ALA A 258 -6.52 -2.97 5.16
N GLU A 259 -6.50 -1.66 4.91
CA GLU A 259 -7.21 -1.03 3.77
C GLU A 259 -6.72 -1.58 2.42
N ARG A 260 -5.40 -1.65 2.22
CA ARG A 260 -4.79 -2.23 1.01
C ARG A 260 -5.19 -3.70 0.82
N ASP A 261 -5.17 -4.49 1.89
CA ASP A 261 -5.49 -5.91 1.82
C ASP A 261 -6.97 -6.14 1.46
N ARG A 262 -7.87 -5.30 2.01
CA ARG A 262 -9.28 -5.27 1.61
C ARG A 262 -9.45 -4.91 0.12
N LEU A 263 -8.76 -3.87 -0.37
CA LEU A 263 -8.82 -3.46 -1.78
C LEU A 263 -8.29 -4.56 -2.71
N ASN A 264 -7.24 -5.28 -2.29
CA ASN A 264 -6.73 -6.44 -3.01
C ASN A 264 -7.77 -7.57 -3.09
N GLU A 265 -8.48 -7.84 -2.00
CA GLU A 265 -9.56 -8.83 -1.99
C GLU A 265 -10.72 -8.42 -2.93
N GLU A 266 -11.11 -7.15 -2.91
CA GLU A 266 -12.10 -6.59 -3.83
C GLU A 266 -11.63 -6.71 -5.30
N LEU A 267 -10.36 -6.39 -5.59
CA LEU A 267 -9.78 -6.56 -6.92
C LEU A 267 -9.76 -8.02 -7.39
N ALA A 268 -9.42 -8.95 -6.49
CA ALA A 268 -9.42 -10.38 -6.77
C ALA A 268 -10.84 -10.91 -7.07
N ARG A 269 -11.86 -10.39 -6.37
CA ARG A 269 -13.27 -10.68 -6.66
C ARG A 269 -13.71 -10.17 -8.02
N ILE A 270 -13.36 -8.93 -8.39
CA ILE A 270 -13.69 -8.36 -9.71
C ILE A 270 -12.96 -9.10 -10.86
N GLY A 271 -11.74 -9.58 -10.61
CA GLY A 271 -10.94 -10.32 -11.60
C GLY A 271 -11.54 -11.65 -12.06
N ARG A 272 -12.53 -12.20 -11.34
CA ARG A 272 -13.25 -13.43 -11.69
C ARG A 272 -14.72 -13.13 -11.93
N PRO A 273 -15.09 -12.48 -13.05
CA PRO A 273 -16.49 -12.19 -13.33
C PRO A 273 -17.23 -13.49 -13.61
N GLU A 274 -17.91 -14.02 -12.59
CA GLU A 274 -18.75 -15.20 -12.71
C GLU A 274 -19.81 -14.94 -13.80
N GLY A 275 -19.82 -15.79 -14.83
CA GLY A 275 -20.79 -15.71 -15.93
C GLY A 275 -20.31 -15.03 -17.21
N VAL A 276 -19.28 -14.17 -17.19
CA VAL A 276 -18.79 -13.54 -18.45
C VAL A 276 -18.22 -14.59 -19.41
N ALA A 277 -17.44 -15.55 -18.91
CA ALA A 277 -16.93 -16.65 -19.73
C ALA A 277 -18.07 -17.49 -20.34
N ALA A 278 -19.11 -17.81 -19.55
CA ALA A 278 -20.28 -18.54 -20.04
C ALA A 278 -21.04 -17.76 -21.13
N ALA A 279 -21.15 -16.44 -20.97
CA ALA A 279 -21.76 -15.57 -21.97
C ALA A 279 -20.95 -15.49 -23.27
N ILE A 280 -19.62 -15.43 -23.19
CA ILE A 280 -18.72 -15.47 -24.37
C ILE A 280 -18.89 -16.80 -25.11
N TRP A 281 -18.91 -17.93 -24.39
CA TRP A 281 -19.16 -19.25 -24.98
C TRP A 281 -20.55 -19.33 -25.64
N MET A 282 -21.58 -18.76 -25.02
CA MET A 282 -22.91 -18.70 -25.64
C MET A 282 -22.94 -17.83 -26.89
N LEU A 283 -22.27 -16.68 -26.88
CA LEU A 283 -22.20 -15.80 -28.05
C LEU A 283 -21.45 -16.48 -29.21
N ALA A 284 -20.37 -17.22 -28.90
CA ALA A 284 -19.66 -18.05 -29.87
C ALA A 284 -20.56 -19.17 -30.45
N GLY A 285 -21.36 -19.82 -29.61
CA GLY A 285 -22.34 -20.83 -30.07
C GLY A 285 -23.44 -20.25 -30.96
N LEU A 286 -23.97 -19.08 -30.60
CA LEU A 286 -25.04 -18.42 -31.35
C LEU A 286 -24.57 -17.85 -32.69
N SER A 287 -23.34 -17.34 -32.74
CA SER A 287 -22.74 -16.89 -34.00
C SER A 287 -22.56 -18.05 -34.98
N LEU A 288 -22.35 -19.28 -34.49
CA LEU A 288 -22.40 -20.49 -35.32
C LEU A 288 -23.79 -20.71 -35.94
N GLY A 289 -24.86 -20.40 -35.20
CA GLY A 289 -26.25 -20.47 -35.67
C GLY A 289 -26.59 -19.50 -36.80
N ILE A 290 -25.84 -18.40 -36.96
CA ILE A 290 -25.93 -17.50 -38.12
C ILE A 290 -25.09 -18.03 -39.27
N LEU A 291 -23.86 -18.48 -38.96
CA LEU A 291 -22.88 -18.89 -39.95
C LEU A 291 -23.31 -20.13 -40.73
N VAL A 292 -23.90 -21.14 -40.05
CA VAL A 292 -24.29 -22.41 -40.67
C VAL A 292 -25.38 -22.24 -41.75
N PRO A 293 -26.52 -21.57 -41.50
CA PRO A 293 -27.50 -21.28 -42.55
C PRO A 293 -26.92 -20.48 -43.72
N LEU A 294 -26.03 -19.53 -43.43
CA LEU A 294 -25.42 -18.67 -44.44
C LEU A 294 -24.46 -19.44 -45.36
N ILE A 295 -23.66 -20.33 -44.80
CA ILE A 295 -22.82 -21.28 -45.55
C ILE A 295 -23.70 -22.22 -46.36
N MET A 296 -24.72 -22.83 -45.76
CA MET A 296 -25.65 -23.73 -46.47
C MET A 296 -26.33 -23.05 -47.67
N MET A 297 -26.77 -21.80 -47.51
CA MET A 297 -27.37 -21.00 -48.58
C MET A 297 -26.37 -20.74 -49.73
N THR A 298 -25.07 -20.69 -49.44
CA THR A 298 -24.02 -20.45 -50.43
C THR A 298 -23.72 -21.70 -51.27
N PHE A 299 -23.82 -22.90 -50.69
CA PHE A 299 -23.39 -24.14 -51.36
C PHE A 299 -24.52 -24.94 -52.02
N GLU A 300 -25.76 -24.95 -51.51
CA GLU A 300 -26.83 -25.83 -52.06
C GLU A 300 -28.25 -25.23 -51.99
N PRO A 301 -28.61 -24.26 -52.86
CA PRO A 301 -29.89 -23.56 -52.76
C PRO A 301 -31.13 -24.38 -53.21
N LYS A 302 -30.97 -25.50 -53.93
CA LYS A 302 -32.10 -26.17 -54.64
C LYS A 302 -32.49 -27.56 -54.15
N GLY A 303 -31.91 -28.06 -53.05
CA GLY A 303 -32.09 -29.46 -52.63
C GLY A 303 -32.14 -29.69 -51.13
N LEU A 304 -32.48 -28.70 -50.31
CA LEU A 304 -32.50 -28.90 -48.86
C LEU A 304 -33.54 -29.95 -48.47
N ASP A 305 -33.04 -31.11 -48.04
CA ASP A 305 -33.84 -32.20 -47.49
C ASP A 305 -34.70 -31.69 -46.33
N VAL A 306 -35.88 -32.27 -46.17
CA VAL A 306 -36.82 -31.93 -45.09
C VAL A 306 -36.13 -32.09 -43.73
N LEU A 307 -35.24 -33.07 -43.61
CA LEU A 307 -34.44 -33.29 -42.42
C LEU A 307 -33.49 -32.12 -42.11
N ALA A 308 -32.80 -31.57 -43.11
CA ALA A 308 -31.91 -30.41 -42.92
C ALA A 308 -32.68 -29.16 -42.46
N LYS A 309 -33.87 -28.91 -43.04
CA LYS A 309 -34.77 -27.83 -42.63
C LYS A 309 -35.22 -28.00 -41.17
N THR A 310 -35.63 -29.21 -40.80
CA THR A 310 -36.08 -29.53 -39.45
C THR A 310 -34.95 -29.36 -38.43
N LEU A 311 -33.74 -29.78 -38.79
CA LEU A 311 -32.54 -29.66 -37.94
C LEU A 311 -32.14 -28.19 -37.74
N LEU A 312 -32.24 -27.35 -38.78
CA LEU A 312 -32.02 -25.90 -38.69
C LEU A 312 -33.01 -25.21 -37.77
N ILE A 313 -34.31 -25.52 -37.90
CA ILE A 313 -35.34 -24.94 -37.02
C ILE A 313 -35.12 -25.42 -35.58
N ALA A 314 -34.85 -26.72 -35.39
CA ALA A 314 -34.60 -27.29 -34.09
C ALA A 314 -33.36 -26.65 -33.42
N SER A 315 -32.26 -26.46 -34.15
CA SER A 315 -31.05 -25.83 -33.62
C SER A 315 -31.30 -24.38 -33.21
N PHE A 316 -32.07 -23.61 -34.00
CA PHE A 316 -32.46 -22.26 -33.65
C PHE A 316 -33.31 -22.21 -32.37
N VAL A 317 -34.33 -23.08 -32.26
CA VAL A 317 -35.19 -23.15 -31.07
C VAL A 317 -34.39 -23.57 -29.84
N ILE A 318 -33.47 -24.55 -29.98
CA ILE A 318 -32.58 -24.95 -28.90
C ILE A 318 -31.69 -23.79 -28.46
N GLY A 319 -31.13 -23.03 -29.41
CA GLY A 319 -30.34 -21.83 -29.13
C GLY A 319 -31.15 -20.78 -28.36
N LEU A 320 -32.37 -20.49 -28.81
CA LEU A 320 -33.30 -19.57 -28.14
C LEU A 320 -33.60 -20.00 -26.71
N VAL A 321 -33.93 -21.28 -26.50
CA VAL A 321 -34.23 -21.84 -25.18
C VAL A 321 -32.99 -21.78 -24.28
N ALA A 322 -31.80 -22.07 -24.80
CA ALA A 322 -30.54 -21.98 -24.06
C ALA A 322 -30.27 -20.54 -23.57
N ILE A 323 -30.54 -19.53 -24.40
CA ILE A 323 -30.43 -18.12 -24.02
C ILE A 323 -31.44 -17.75 -22.94
N LEU A 324 -32.72 -18.10 -23.13
CA LEU A 324 -33.77 -17.79 -22.15
C LEU A 324 -33.46 -18.44 -20.81
N TRP A 325 -32.97 -19.69 -20.84
CA TRP A 325 -32.50 -20.39 -19.66
C TRP A 325 -31.33 -19.67 -18.99
N TYR A 326 -30.33 -19.25 -19.76
CA TYR A 326 -29.18 -18.51 -19.24
C TYR A 326 -29.57 -17.19 -18.59
N VAL A 327 -30.41 -16.40 -19.26
CA VAL A 327 -30.91 -15.12 -18.71
C VAL A 327 -31.69 -15.36 -17.42
N GLY A 328 -32.57 -16.38 -17.39
CA GLY A 328 -33.31 -16.74 -16.19
C GLY A 328 -32.40 -17.21 -15.04
N TRP A 329 -31.38 -18.01 -15.33
CA TRP A 329 -30.38 -18.44 -14.36
C TRP A 329 -29.55 -17.26 -13.83
N PHE A 330 -29.11 -16.38 -14.72
CA PHE A 330 -28.33 -15.19 -14.40
C PHE A 330 -29.12 -14.23 -13.50
N TRP A 331 -30.40 -13.99 -13.83
CA TRP A 331 -31.30 -13.18 -13.00
C TRP A 331 -31.51 -13.77 -11.61
N ARG A 332 -31.72 -15.09 -11.51
CA ARG A 332 -31.85 -15.76 -10.20
C ARG A 332 -30.58 -15.63 -9.38
N ARG A 333 -29.40 -15.78 -10.00
CA ARG A 333 -28.11 -15.71 -9.31
C ARG A 333 -27.78 -14.29 -8.82
N ILE A 334 -28.12 -13.26 -9.60
CA ILE A 334 -27.95 -11.86 -9.17
C ILE A 334 -28.94 -11.51 -8.06
N GLY A 335 -30.19 -11.94 -8.17
CA GLY A 335 -31.22 -11.65 -7.17
C GLY A 335 -30.95 -12.25 -5.79
N THR A 336 -30.11 -13.28 -5.69
CA THR A 336 -29.73 -13.90 -4.41
C THR A 336 -28.59 -13.20 -3.68
N VAL A 337 -27.89 -12.25 -4.32
CA VAL A 337 -26.89 -11.43 -3.60
C VAL A 337 -27.66 -10.46 -2.73
N GLN A 338 -27.93 -10.86 -1.48
CA GLN A 338 -28.51 -9.97 -0.49
C GLN A 338 -27.64 -8.71 -0.42
N PRO A 339 -28.24 -7.51 -0.43
CA PRO A 339 -27.48 -6.29 -0.18
C PRO A 339 -26.75 -6.50 1.14
N MET A 340 -25.41 -6.56 1.08
CA MET A 340 -24.59 -6.67 2.28
C MET A 340 -25.10 -5.63 3.26
N ALA A 341 -25.62 -6.09 4.40
CA ALA A 341 -26.08 -5.22 5.46
C ALA A 341 -24.98 -4.20 5.69
N THR A 342 -25.32 -2.93 5.45
CA THR A 342 -24.43 -1.80 5.67
C THR A 342 -23.79 -2.00 7.03
N PRO A 343 -22.45 -2.02 7.15
CA PRO A 343 -21.80 -2.20 8.45
C PRO A 343 -22.44 -1.19 9.40
N GLN A 344 -23.11 -1.69 10.45
CA GLN A 344 -23.60 -0.82 11.51
C GLN A 344 -22.36 -0.12 12.04
N ASP A 345 -22.28 1.17 11.73
CA ASP A 345 -21.24 2.07 12.19
C ASP A 345 -21.11 1.85 13.71
N PRO A 346 -19.97 1.35 14.21
CA PRO A 346 -19.81 1.07 15.62
C PRO A 346 -20.07 2.38 16.35
N GLN A 347 -21.19 2.43 17.08
CA GLN A 347 -21.66 3.61 17.79
C GLN A 347 -20.48 4.21 18.55
N HIS A 348 -20.04 5.36 18.06
CA HIS A 348 -19.04 6.19 18.72
C HIS A 348 -19.57 6.42 20.15
N PRO A 349 -18.87 5.95 21.21
CA PRO A 349 -19.28 6.30 22.56
C PRO A 349 -19.14 7.81 22.69
N ARG A 350 -20.28 8.51 22.74
CA ARG A 350 -20.36 9.91 23.12
C ARG A 350 -19.69 10.05 24.49
N SER A 351 -18.47 10.53 24.50
CA SER A 351 -17.79 10.98 25.69
C SER A 351 -18.65 12.08 26.32
N GLY A 352 -19.22 11.74 27.48
CA GLY A 352 -19.89 12.69 28.35
C GLY A 352 -18.88 13.75 28.79
N GLN A 353 -19.08 14.96 28.28
CA GLN A 353 -18.48 16.17 28.78
C GLN A 353 -19.13 16.50 30.13
N GLY A 354 -18.57 15.93 31.20
CA GLY A 354 -18.85 16.29 32.59
C GLY A 354 -18.05 17.53 32.98
N ARG A 355 -18.76 18.46 33.64
CA ARG A 355 -18.34 19.79 34.10
C ARG A 355 -17.13 19.81 35.01
#